data_AF-A0A948R2F6-F1
#
_entry.id   AF-A0A948R2F6-F1
#
_cell.length_a   1.000
_cell.length_b   1.000
_cell.length_c   1.000
_cell.angle_alpha   90.00
_cell.angle_beta   90.00
_cell.angle_gamma   90.00
#
_symmetry.space_group_name_H-M   'P 1'
#
loop_
_entity.id
_entity.type
_entity.pdbx_description
1 polymer ?
#
loop_
_entity_poly.entity_id
_entity_poly.type
_entity_poly.pdbx_seq_one_letter_code
_entity_poly.pdbx_strand_id
1 'polypeptide(L)'
;MQNTGEKWAGLLGVLTEEELDQYGQMALDQVRHESSRAAIHATMLLAAVALIGWAGWTIYRLGEAGALVYLALAAAGLLIYMPWRSVKTRKLWLGHYARVEQELARRRDDDKATGRQT
;
A
#
# COMPACT_ATOMS: atom_id res chain seq x y z
N MET A 1 -7.85 10.81 10.37
CA MET A 1 -6.53 11.18 9.82
C MET A 1 -6.74 11.99 8.54
N GLN A 2 -7.03 13.28 8.71
CA GLN A 2 -6.94 14.30 7.66
C GLN A 2 -5.51 14.89 7.72
N ASN A 3 -5.00 15.44 6.61
CA ASN A 3 -3.69 16.11 6.46
C ASN A 3 -2.41 15.30 6.17
N THR A 4 -2.43 14.42 5.16
CA THR A 4 -1.17 14.02 4.46
C THR A 4 -1.22 14.22 2.94
N GLY A 5 -2.26 14.85 2.38
CA GLY A 5 -2.32 15.16 0.95
C GLY A 5 -1.72 16.53 0.60
N GLU A 6 -2.21 17.58 1.27
CA GLU A 6 -1.92 18.98 0.90
C GLU A 6 -0.52 19.45 1.33
N LYS A 7 -0.01 18.98 2.47
CA LYS A 7 1.36 19.32 2.93
C LYS A 7 2.47 18.76 2.04
N TRP A 8 2.18 17.70 1.26
CA TRP A 8 3.19 17.05 0.42
C TRP A 8 3.42 17.76 -0.91
N ALA A 9 2.37 18.37 -1.49
CA ALA A 9 2.52 19.11 -2.74
C ALA A 9 3.49 20.31 -2.58
N GLY A 10 3.42 21.01 -1.44
CA GLY A 10 4.34 22.09 -1.11
C GLY A 10 5.79 21.64 -0.89
N LEU A 11 6.01 20.40 -0.43
CA LEU A 11 7.36 19.84 -0.24
C LEU A 11 7.99 19.38 -1.57
N LEU A 12 7.20 18.85 -2.50
CA LEU A 12 7.69 18.42 -3.81
C LEU A 12 8.16 19.61 -4.67
N GLY A 13 7.55 20.78 -4.50
CA GLY A 13 7.97 22.01 -5.20
C GLY A 13 9.36 22.53 -4.80
N VAL A 14 9.88 22.13 -3.62
CA VAL A 14 11.19 22.57 -3.11
C VAL A 14 12.34 21.69 -3.62
N LEU A 15 12.04 20.45 -4.03
CA LEU A 15 13.05 19.48 -4.47
C LEU A 15 13.56 19.80 -5.87
N THR A 16 14.84 19.51 -6.13
CA THR A 16 15.42 19.56 -7.48
C THR A 16 14.84 18.44 -8.36
N GLU A 17 15.03 18.52 -9.68
CA GLU A 17 14.54 17.45 -10.58
C GLU A 17 15.19 16.10 -10.29
N GLU A 18 16.48 16.09 -9.93
CA GLU A 18 17.23 14.88 -9.58
C GLU A 18 16.71 14.26 -8.27
N GLU A 19 16.39 15.09 -7.27
CA GLU A 19 15.79 14.63 -6.01
C GLU A 19 14.37 14.08 -6.21
N LEU A 20 13.58 14.70 -7.11
CA LEU A 20 12.26 14.21 -7.49
C LEU A 20 12.34 12.85 -8.19
N ASP A 21 13.28 12.67 -9.12
CA ASP A 21 13.48 11.41 -9.82
C ASP A 21 13.91 10.28 -8.86
N GLN A 22 14.89 10.55 -7.98
CA GLN A 22 15.31 9.59 -6.95
C GLN A 22 14.16 9.19 -6.02
N TYR A 23 13.33 10.15 -5.60
CA TYR A 23 12.15 9.87 -4.78
C TYR A 23 11.11 9.02 -5.54
N GLY A 24 10.90 9.30 -6.81
CA GLY A 24 10.03 8.50 -7.70
C GLY A 24 10.52 7.05 -7.84
N GLN A 25 11.82 6.86 -8.05
CA GLN A 25 12.44 5.53 -8.13
C GLN A 25 12.31 4.76 -6.81
N MET A 26 12.54 5.42 -5.67
CA MET A 26 12.36 4.81 -4.34
C MET A 26 10.91 4.36 -4.09
N ALA A 27 9.93 5.17 -4.51
CA ALA A 27 8.52 4.82 -4.40
C ALA A 27 8.17 3.60 -5.28
N LEU A 28 8.73 3.49 -6.48
CA LEU A 28 8.55 2.32 -7.35
C LEU A 28 9.22 1.07 -6.79
N ASP A 29 10.40 1.20 -6.19
CA ASP A 29 11.10 0.08 -5.55
C ASP A 29 10.32 -0.48 -4.36
N GLN A 30 9.71 0.39 -3.54
CA GLN A 30 8.79 -0.02 -2.47
C GLN A 30 7.60 -0.83 -3.04
N VAL A 31 7.00 -0.35 -4.13
CA VAL A 31 5.88 -1.05 -4.79
C VAL A 31 6.32 -2.40 -5.34
N ARG A 32 7.52 -2.48 -5.94
CA ARG A 32 8.07 -3.73 -6.48
C ARG A 32 8.38 -4.73 -5.38
N HIS A 33 8.99 -4.29 -4.29
CA HIS A 33 9.27 -5.14 -3.14
C HIS A 33 7.99 -5.69 -2.52
N GLU A 34 6.95 -4.87 -2.37
CA GLU A 34 5.63 -5.33 -1.90
C GLU A 34 4.96 -6.30 -2.90
N SER A 35 5.12 -6.08 -4.21
CA SER A 35 4.55 -6.98 -5.23
C SER A 35 5.16 -8.38 -5.19
N SER A 36 6.44 -8.51 -4.83
CA SER A 36 7.10 -9.81 -4.67
C SER A 36 6.47 -10.67 -3.56
N ARG A 37 5.80 -10.04 -2.60
CA ARG A 37 5.11 -10.70 -1.48
C ARG A 37 3.66 -11.04 -1.77
N ALA A 38 3.17 -10.79 -2.99
CA ALA A 38 1.78 -11.08 -3.36
C ALA A 38 1.41 -12.55 -3.15
N ALA A 39 2.31 -13.49 -3.44
CA ALA A 39 2.10 -14.90 -3.18
C ALA A 39 1.92 -15.20 -1.68
N ILE A 40 2.71 -14.56 -0.82
CA ILE A 40 2.60 -14.69 0.64
C ILE A 40 1.27 -14.11 1.12
N HIS A 41 0.85 -12.95 0.61
CA HIS A 41 -0.45 -12.39 0.95
C HIS A 41 -1.61 -13.30 0.53
N ALA A 42 -1.51 -13.93 -0.65
CA ALA A 42 -2.52 -14.89 -1.10
C ALA A 42 -2.61 -16.12 -0.17
N THR A 43 -1.47 -16.69 0.24
CA THR A 43 -1.47 -17.83 1.18
C THR A 43 -2.00 -17.46 2.56
N MET A 44 -1.70 -16.25 3.05
CA MET A 44 -2.26 -15.74 4.30
C MET A 44 -3.79 -15.62 4.24
N LEU A 45 -4.34 -15.10 3.14
CA LEU A 45 -5.79 -14.99 2.95
C LEU A 45 -6.46 -16.36 2.88
N LEU A 46 -5.85 -17.32 2.19
CA LEU A 46 -6.34 -18.71 2.16
C LEU A 46 -6.35 -19.34 3.56
N ALA A 47 -5.28 -19.13 4.34
CA ALA A 47 -5.21 -19.59 5.71
C ALA A 47 -6.28 -18.93 6.60
N ALA A 48 -6.55 -17.64 6.41
CA ALA A 48 -7.63 -16.94 7.12
C ALA A 48 -9.01 -17.53 6.80
N VAL A 49 -9.28 -17.81 5.53
CA VAL A 49 -10.53 -18.47 5.10
C VAL A 49 -10.67 -19.85 5.72
N ALA A 50 -9.59 -20.65 5.74
CA ALA A 50 -9.59 -21.96 6.38
C ALA A 50 -9.89 -21.88 7.87
N LEU A 51 -9.30 -20.92 8.60
CA LEU A 51 -9.56 -20.70 10.02
C LEU A 51 -11.01 -20.29 10.30
N ILE A 52 -11.56 -19.38 9.49
CA ILE A 52 -12.97 -18.95 9.61
C ILE A 52 -13.91 -20.14 9.34
N GLY A 53 -13.64 -20.92 8.29
CA GLY A 53 -14.41 -22.11 7.95
C GLY A 53 -14.37 -23.16 9.06
N TRP A 54 -13.18 -23.43 9.61
CA TRP A 54 -13.00 -24.35 10.73
C TRP A 54 -13.71 -23.86 12.00
N ALA A 55 -13.62 -22.57 12.32
CA ALA A 55 -14.33 -21.97 13.45
C ALA A 55 -15.85 -22.11 13.30
N GLY A 56 -16.40 -21.81 12.13
CA GLY A 56 -17.83 -21.97 11.83
C GLY A 56 -18.30 -23.42 11.93
N TRP A 57 -17.53 -24.36 11.36
CA TRP A 57 -17.80 -25.79 11.48
C TRP A 57 -17.79 -26.26 12.94
N THR A 58 -16.81 -25.82 13.72
CA THR A 58 -16.66 -26.16 15.14
C THR A 58 -17.86 -25.67 15.95
N ILE A 59 -18.27 -24.41 15.78
CA ILE A 59 -19.47 -23.86 16.43
C ILE A 59 -20.71 -24.68 16.04
N TYR A 60 -20.87 -25.01 14.76
CA TYR A 60 -22.02 -25.78 14.27
C TYR A 60 -22.08 -27.20 14.84
N ARG A 61 -20.94 -27.90 14.93
CA ARG A 61 -20.85 -29.29 15.39
C ARG A 61 -20.92 -29.45 16.91
N LEU A 62 -20.31 -28.53 17.65
CA LEU A 62 -20.15 -28.65 19.10
C LEU A 62 -21.13 -27.77 19.88
N GLY A 63 -21.81 -26.83 19.23
CA GLY A 63 -22.81 -25.96 19.85
C GLY A 63 -22.24 -24.87 20.77
N GLU A 64 -20.93 -24.89 21.02
CA GLU A 64 -20.25 -23.96 21.93
C GLU A 64 -19.03 -23.32 21.28
N ALA A 65 -18.86 -22.01 21.50
CA ALA A 65 -17.67 -21.27 21.11
C ALA A 65 -16.63 -21.30 22.24
N GLY A 66 -15.71 -22.26 22.18
CA GLY A 66 -14.56 -22.32 23.10
C GLY A 66 -13.49 -21.27 22.80
N ALA A 67 -12.55 -21.07 23.73
CA ALA A 67 -11.44 -20.12 23.59
C ALA A 67 -10.62 -20.29 22.29
N LEU A 68 -10.47 -21.54 21.83
CA LEU A 68 -9.77 -21.87 20.58
C LEU A 68 -10.46 -21.29 19.34
N VAL A 69 -11.78 -21.19 19.33
CA VAL A 69 -12.55 -20.61 18.22
C VAL A 69 -12.29 -19.11 18.13
N TYR A 70 -12.33 -18.41 19.27
CA TYR A 70 -12.00 -16.98 19.32
C TYR A 70 -10.55 -16.70 18.91
N LEU A 71 -9.61 -17.55 19.33
CA LEU A 71 -8.21 -17.45 18.91
C LEU A 71 -8.06 -17.66 17.40
N ALA A 72 -8.76 -18.64 16.82
CA ALA A 72 -8.74 -18.87 15.37
C ALA A 72 -9.31 -17.67 14.59
N LEU A 73 -10.40 -17.07 15.06
CA LEU A 73 -10.97 -15.86 14.46
C LEU A 73 -10.06 -14.64 14.59
N ALA A 74 -9.41 -14.46 15.75
CA ALA A 74 -8.44 -13.39 15.94
C ALA A 74 -7.22 -13.56 15.01
N ALA A 75 -6.70 -14.79 14.89
CA ALA A 75 -5.61 -15.11 13.96
C ALA A 75 -6.02 -14.85 12.50
N ALA A 76 -7.22 -15.25 12.10
CA ALA A 76 -7.76 -14.95 10.77
C ALA A 76 -7.83 -13.43 10.51
N GLY A 77 -8.26 -12.65 11.50
CA GLY A 77 -8.28 -11.19 11.43
C GLY A 77 -6.88 -10.60 11.17
N LEU A 78 -5.85 -11.09 11.87
CA LEU A 78 -4.46 -10.66 11.65
C LEU A 78 -3.95 -11.02 10.25
N LEU A 79 -4.26 -12.24 9.79
CA LEU A 79 -3.88 -12.72 8.47
C LEU A 79 -4.55 -11.94 7.33
N ILE A 80 -5.74 -11.38 7.56
CA ILE A 80 -6.43 -10.48 6.62
C ILE A 80 -5.86 -9.05 6.69
N TYR A 81 -5.55 -8.59 7.91
CA TYR A 81 -5.07 -7.23 8.14
C TYR A 81 -3.72 -6.94 7.47
N MET A 82 -2.78 -7.88 7.49
CA MET A 82 -1.44 -7.65 6.91
C MET A 82 -1.48 -7.39 5.38
N PRO A 83 -2.12 -8.24 4.55
CA PRO A 83 -2.33 -7.95 3.13
C PRO A 83 -3.06 -6.63 2.89
N TRP A 84 -4.13 -6.35 3.65
CA TRP A 84 -4.89 -5.12 3.51
C TRP A 84 -4.01 -3.88 3.75
N ARG A 85 -3.19 -3.91 4.80
CA ARG A 85 -2.25 -2.83 5.12
C ARG A 85 -1.24 -2.62 3.99
N SER A 86 -0.66 -3.69 3.43
CA SER A 86 0.27 -3.57 2.31
C SER A 86 -0.41 -2.95 1.08
N VAL A 87 -1.60 -3.43 0.69
CA VAL A 87 -2.34 -2.84 -0.44
C VAL A 87 -2.62 -1.35 -0.22
N LYS A 88 -2.97 -0.96 1.01
CA LYS A 88 -3.19 0.45 1.36
C LYS A 88 -1.90 1.26 1.23
N THR A 89 -0.78 0.77 1.74
CA THR A 89 0.54 1.42 1.63
C THR A 89 0.98 1.55 0.17
N ARG A 90 0.85 0.49 -0.63
CA ARG A 90 1.11 0.51 -2.08
C ARG A 90 0.32 1.59 -2.80
N LYS A 91 -0.98 1.73 -2.51
CA LYS A 91 -1.82 2.78 -3.11
C LYS A 91 -1.33 4.19 -2.76
N LEU A 92 -0.84 4.40 -1.53
CA LEU A 92 -0.27 5.68 -1.13
C LEU A 92 1.02 5.97 -1.92
N TRP A 93 1.93 5.00 -2.03
CA TRP A 93 3.16 5.15 -2.82
C TRP A 93 2.90 5.43 -4.30
N LEU A 94 1.94 4.73 -4.90
CA LEU A 94 1.52 5.01 -6.28
C LEU A 94 0.93 6.42 -6.43
N GLY A 95 0.17 6.87 -5.42
CA GLY A 95 -0.33 8.25 -5.38
C GLY A 95 0.80 9.29 -5.28
N HIS A 96 1.86 9.00 -4.52
CA HIS A 96 3.04 9.85 -4.45
C HIS A 96 3.80 9.89 -5.78
N TYR A 97 4.01 8.73 -6.40
CA TYR A 97 4.65 8.64 -7.71
C TYR A 97 3.90 9.45 -8.78
N ALA A 98 2.58 9.30 -8.87
CA ALA A 98 1.76 10.04 -9.84
C ALA A 98 1.87 11.57 -9.66
N ARG A 99 2.05 12.05 -8.42
CA ARG A 99 2.25 13.50 -8.17
C ARG A 99 3.64 13.98 -8.53
N VAL A 100 4.67 13.16 -8.33
CA VAL A 100 6.04 13.46 -8.78
C VAL A 100 6.07 13.56 -10.30
N GLU A 101 5.42 12.63 -10.99
CA GLU A 101 5.32 12.63 -12.46
C GLU A 101 4.60 13.88 -12.99
N GLN A 102 3.52 14.30 -12.33
CA GLN A 102 2.81 15.55 -12.66
C GLN A 102 3.71 16.79 -12.48
N GLU A 103 4.49 16.86 -11.41
CA GLU A 103 5.38 17.99 -11.16
C GLU A 103 6.56 18.03 -12.15
N LEU A 104 7.14 16.88 -12.51
CA LEU A 104 8.15 16.78 -13.55
C LEU A 104 7.60 17.18 -14.93
N ALA A 105 6.37 16.76 -15.26
CA ALA A 105 5.70 17.17 -16.49
C ALA A 105 5.47 18.70 -16.53
N ARG A 106 5.01 19.28 -15.41
CA ARG A 106 4.83 20.73 -15.26
C ARG A 106 6.13 21.50 -15.51
N ARG A 107 7.24 21.06 -14.92
CA ARG A 107 8.57 21.69 -15.11
C ARG A 107 9.07 21.59 -16.55
N ARG A 108 8.89 20.43 -17.20
CA ARG A 108 9.23 20.26 -18.62
C ARG A 108 8.41 21.17 -19.54
N ASP A 109 7.15 21.38 -19.25
CA ASP A 109 6.29 22.27 -20.04
C ASP A 109 6.62 23.75 -19.77
N ASP A 110 6.95 24.11 -18.53
CA ASP A 110 7.47 25.44 -18.17
C ASP A 110 8.80 25.73 -18.90
N ASP A 111 9.75 24.78 -18.92
CA ASP A 111 11.04 24.96 -19.62
C ASP A 111 10.87 25.12 -21.13
N LYS A 112 9.94 24.36 -21.74
CA LYS A 112 9.58 24.51 -23.16
C LYS A 112 8.91 25.86 -23.43
N ALA A 113 8.02 26.32 -22.55
CA ALA A 113 7.35 27.61 -22.70
C ALA A 113 8.31 28.79 -22.51
N THR A 114 9.34 28.64 -21.67
CA THR A 114 10.32 29.69 -21.36
C THR A 114 11.50 29.71 -22.35
N GLY A 115 11.59 28.76 -23.29
CA GLY A 115 12.61 28.76 -24.34
C GLY A 115 14.04 28.55 -23.85
N ARG A 116 14.24 27.99 -22.64
CA ARG A 116 15.57 27.57 -22.18
C ARG A 116 15.96 26.28 -22.89
N GLN A 117 16.54 26.43 -24.08
CA GLN A 117 17.43 25.42 -24.63
C GLN A 117 18.77 25.56 -23.90
N THR A 118 19.04 24.68 -22.93
CA THR A 118 20.41 24.37 -22.52
C THR A 118 21.01 23.38 -23.50
#